data_AF-A0A5K3EY20-F1
#
_entry.id   AF-A0A5K3EY20-F1
#
_cell.length_a   1.000
_cell.length_b   1.000
_cell.length_c   1.000
_cell.angle_alpha   90.00
_cell.angle_beta   90.00
_cell.angle_gamma   90.00
#
_symmetry.space_group_name_H-M   'P 1'
#
loop_
_entity.id
_entity.type
_entity.pdbx_description
1 polymer ?
#
loop_
_entity_poly.entity_id
_entity_poly.type
_entity_poly.pdbx_seq_one_letter_code
_entity_poly.pdbx_strand_id
1 'polypeptide(L)'
;RQETPVATSSAPPDFKCQKLALSVLPSFIFLSTAAAKMEAFLGTWKVDSNEDFDKFLSYFGVSSTLAKLVARLGSKTKFSRKDDAYAIKISSVKGKTESIFRLGQEFEDNCSGGMPLKAIITIEDGVMKHVQTGANETITTTRRLEGNLMHVV
;
A
#
# COMPACT_ATOMS: atom_id res chain seq x y z
N ARG A 1 -27.68 63.96 -6.23
CA ARG A 1 -26.53 64.43 -7.05
C ARG A 1 -25.54 63.28 -7.07
N GLN A 2 -25.31 62.48 -8.12
CA GLN A 2 -25.69 62.42 -9.54
C GLN A 2 -25.67 60.91 -9.91
N GLU A 3 -26.71 60.39 -10.57
CA GLU A 3 -26.71 59.93 -11.98
C GLU A 3 -26.18 58.50 -12.23
N THR A 4 -27.10 57.56 -12.53
CA THR A 4 -26.98 56.54 -13.59
C THR A 4 -27.27 57.22 -14.95
N PRO A 5 -26.93 56.70 -16.17
CA PRO A 5 -27.15 55.30 -16.61
C PRO A 5 -26.26 54.74 -17.78
N VAL A 6 -26.64 53.55 -18.28
CA VAL A 6 -26.50 52.98 -19.65
C VAL A 6 -25.35 52.00 -19.97
N ALA A 7 -25.80 50.84 -20.44
CA ALA A 7 -25.08 49.70 -21.00
C ALA A 7 -24.73 49.86 -22.50
N THR A 8 -23.73 49.14 -23.00
CA THR A 8 -23.56 48.68 -24.39
C THR A 8 -22.51 47.55 -24.36
N SER A 9 -22.90 46.28 -24.45
CA SER A 9 -22.95 45.47 -25.68
C SER A 9 -21.62 45.38 -26.46
N SER A 10 -20.95 44.22 -26.41
CA SER A 10 -20.49 43.53 -27.63
C SER A 10 -19.87 42.17 -27.31
N ALA A 11 -20.48 41.12 -27.86
CA ALA A 11 -19.86 39.86 -28.27
C ALA A 11 -20.07 39.75 -29.80
N PRO A 12 -19.43 38.82 -30.55
CA PRO A 12 -18.09 38.23 -30.46
C PRO A 12 -17.33 38.44 -31.81
N PRO A 13 -16.22 37.73 -32.09
CA PRO A 13 -16.41 36.61 -33.03
C PRO A 13 -15.74 35.30 -32.62
N ASP A 14 -16.46 34.22 -32.94
CA ASP A 14 -16.01 32.84 -33.02
C ASP A 14 -14.70 32.69 -33.80
N PHE A 15 -13.69 32.08 -33.16
CA PHE A 15 -12.65 31.35 -33.88
C PHE A 15 -12.73 29.87 -33.51
N LYS A 16 -13.41 29.14 -34.39
CA LYS A 16 -13.32 27.68 -34.58
C LYS A 16 -11.85 27.28 -34.65
N CYS A 17 -11.35 26.56 -33.67
CA CYS A 17 -10.16 25.72 -33.83
C CYS A 17 -10.57 24.25 -33.69
N GLN A 18 -10.81 23.67 -34.86
CA GLN A 18 -10.81 22.26 -35.27
C GLN A 18 -11.05 21.17 -34.20
N LYS A 19 -12.19 20.49 -34.39
CA LYS A 19 -12.39 19.06 -34.09
C LYS A 19 -11.22 18.25 -34.69
N LEU A 20 -10.33 17.75 -33.85
CA LEU A 20 -9.58 16.52 -34.16
C LEU A 20 -10.39 15.36 -33.61
N ALA A 21 -11.18 14.75 -34.48
CA ALA A 21 -11.67 13.40 -34.31
C ALA A 21 -10.81 12.50 -35.21
N LEU A 22 -10.01 11.64 -34.61
CA LEU A 22 -9.45 10.39 -35.12
C LEU A 22 -8.87 9.70 -33.87
N SER A 23 -9.03 8.43 -33.57
CA SER A 23 -9.85 7.32 -34.05
C SER A 23 -9.45 6.20 -33.09
N VAL A 24 -10.41 5.53 -32.46
CA VAL A 24 -10.14 4.48 -31.49
C VAL A 24 -9.44 3.31 -32.17
N LEU A 25 -8.23 2.98 -31.73
CA LEU A 25 -7.89 1.57 -31.57
C LEU A 25 -7.96 1.29 -30.07
N PRO A 26 -8.77 0.30 -29.63
CA PRO A 26 -8.84 -0.09 -28.23
C PRO A 26 -7.59 -0.90 -27.93
N SER A 27 -6.45 -0.23 -27.84
CA SER A 27 -5.39 -0.71 -26.97
C SER A 27 -5.85 -0.40 -25.55
N PHE A 28 -6.87 -1.13 -25.08
CA PHE A 28 -6.98 -1.49 -23.67
C PHE A 28 -5.73 -2.33 -23.37
N ILE A 29 -4.57 -1.67 -23.34
CA ILE A 29 -3.58 -2.05 -22.36
C ILE A 29 -4.33 -1.76 -21.08
N PHE A 30 -4.93 -2.80 -20.52
CA PHE A 30 -5.39 -2.84 -19.15
C PHE A 30 -4.14 -2.51 -18.35
N LEU A 31 -3.85 -1.23 -18.18
CA LEU A 31 -2.85 -0.76 -17.25
C LEU A 31 -3.48 -1.04 -15.90
N SER A 32 -3.36 -2.29 -15.46
CA SER A 32 -3.71 -2.72 -14.13
C SER A 32 -2.78 -1.94 -13.22
N THR A 33 -3.26 -0.76 -12.81
CA THR A 33 -2.50 0.16 -11.98
C THR A 33 -2.17 -0.57 -10.69
N ALA A 34 -0.99 -0.31 -10.12
CA ALA A 34 -0.59 -0.91 -8.84
C ALA A 34 -1.67 -0.71 -7.75
N ALA A 35 -2.40 0.41 -7.79
CA ALA A 35 -3.57 0.66 -6.96
C ALA A 35 -4.69 -0.37 -7.18
N ALA A 36 -5.08 -0.67 -8.42
CA ALA A 36 -6.08 -1.71 -8.71
C ALA A 36 -5.63 -3.10 -8.23
N LYS A 37 -4.33 -3.42 -8.33
CA LYS A 37 -3.77 -4.67 -7.81
C LYS A 37 -3.73 -4.69 -6.27
N MET A 38 -3.54 -3.54 -5.61
CA MET A 38 -3.59 -3.42 -4.15
C MET A 38 -4.97 -3.73 -3.57
N GLU A 39 -6.03 -3.42 -4.30
CA GLU A 39 -7.41 -3.69 -3.84
C GLU A 39 -7.63 -5.18 -3.52
N ALA A 40 -6.94 -6.09 -4.21
CA ALA A 40 -7.03 -7.54 -3.95
C ALA A 40 -6.46 -7.93 -2.57
N PHE A 41 -5.54 -7.15 -2.01
CA PHE A 41 -4.94 -7.40 -0.70
C PHE A 41 -5.73 -6.81 0.46
N LEU A 42 -6.74 -5.96 0.18
CA LEU A 42 -7.55 -5.35 1.22
C LEU A 42 -8.35 -6.41 1.98
N GLY A 43 -8.47 -6.21 3.29
CA GLY A 43 -9.13 -7.17 4.17
C GLY A 43 -8.26 -7.56 5.34
N THR A 44 -8.69 -8.61 6.05
CA THR A 44 -8.00 -9.12 7.24
C THR A 44 -7.49 -10.52 6.96
N TRP A 45 -6.18 -10.67 7.05
CA TRP A 45 -5.45 -11.92 6.88
C TRP A 45 -5.04 -12.43 8.26
N LYS A 46 -5.27 -13.72 8.51
CA LYS A 46 -4.80 -14.41 9.71
C LYS A 46 -3.77 -15.44 9.27
N VAL A 47 -2.67 -15.55 10.02
CA VAL A 47 -1.72 -16.64 9.83
C VAL A 47 -2.46 -17.96 10.08
N ASP A 48 -2.51 -18.80 9.05
CA ASP A 48 -3.08 -20.14 9.10
C ASP A 48 -2.01 -21.18 9.43
N SER A 49 -0.89 -21.12 8.71
CA SER A 49 0.31 -21.91 8.94
C SER A 49 1.57 -21.06 8.73
N ASN A 50 2.68 -21.50 9.30
CA ASN A 50 4.00 -20.90 9.10
C ASN A 50 5.07 -21.98 9.22
N GLU A 51 6.18 -21.79 8.50
CA GLU A 51 7.35 -22.66 8.54
C GLU A 51 8.56 -21.81 8.94
N ASP A 52 9.35 -22.29 9.89
CA ASP A 52 10.58 -21.65 10.38
C ASP A 52 10.44 -20.19 10.86
N PHE A 53 9.22 -19.73 11.14
CA PHE A 53 8.98 -18.36 11.56
C PHE A 53 9.58 -18.04 12.94
N ASP A 54 9.63 -19.02 13.85
CA ASP A 54 10.29 -18.86 15.14
C ASP A 54 11.83 -18.74 15.00
N LYS A 55 12.43 -19.43 14.03
CA LYS A 55 13.86 -19.29 13.70
C LYS A 55 14.14 -17.91 13.10
N PHE A 56 13.31 -17.46 12.17
CA PHE A 56 13.38 -16.10 11.61
C PHE A 56 13.32 -15.04 12.72
N LEU A 57 12.31 -15.10 13.58
CA LEU A 57 12.18 -14.15 14.70
C LEU A 57 13.37 -14.21 15.65
N SER A 58 13.90 -15.40 15.92
CA SER A 58 15.07 -15.58 16.78
C SER A 58 16.35 -15.00 16.18
N TYR A 59 16.53 -15.09 14.86
CA TYR A 59 17.63 -14.44 14.15
C TYR A 59 17.61 -12.91 14.34
N PHE A 60 16.41 -12.30 14.31
CA PHE A 60 16.22 -10.87 14.59
C PHE A 60 16.19 -10.51 16.09
N GLY A 61 16.68 -11.41 16.96
CA GLY A 61 16.86 -11.14 18.39
C GLY A 61 15.60 -11.25 19.25
N VAL A 62 14.49 -11.79 18.72
CA VAL A 62 13.33 -12.16 19.54
C VAL A 62 13.69 -13.38 20.37
N SER A 63 13.45 -13.35 21.69
CA SER A 63 13.76 -14.49 22.55
C SER A 63 13.06 -15.76 22.06
N SER A 64 13.75 -16.90 22.06
CA SER A 64 13.22 -18.14 21.47
C SER A 64 11.88 -18.58 22.06
N THR A 65 11.64 -18.28 23.34
CA THR A 65 10.33 -18.52 23.99
C THR A 65 9.23 -17.66 23.39
N LEU A 66 9.49 -16.36 23.20
CA LEU A 66 8.53 -15.44 22.59
C LEU A 66 8.34 -15.74 21.10
N ALA A 67 9.42 -16.07 20.37
CA ALA A 67 9.38 -16.46 18.97
C ALA A 67 8.47 -17.67 18.74
N LYS A 68 8.64 -18.73 19.56
CA LYS A 68 7.77 -19.92 19.53
C LYS A 68 6.31 -19.58 19.87
N LEU A 69 6.08 -18.70 20.84
CA LEU A 69 4.73 -18.27 21.19
C LEU A 69 4.04 -17.52 20.04
N VAL A 70 4.77 -16.61 19.38
CA VAL A 70 4.29 -15.86 18.21
C VAL A 70 4.00 -16.82 17.05
N ALA A 71 4.90 -17.77 16.76
CA ALA A 71 4.70 -18.76 15.71
C ALA A 71 3.46 -19.66 15.95
N ARG A 72 3.19 -20.01 17.22
CA ARG A 72 2.02 -20.84 17.59
C ARG A 72 0.70 -20.07 17.55
N LEU A 73 0.68 -18.84 18.07
CA LEU A 73 -0.56 -18.05 18.17
C LEU A 73 -0.86 -17.25 16.89
N GLY A 74 0.15 -17.07 16.04
CA GLY A 74 0.05 -16.35 14.78
C GLY A 74 -0.17 -14.85 14.98
N SER A 75 -0.45 -14.18 13.87
CA SER A 75 -0.80 -12.76 13.82
C SER A 75 -1.97 -12.52 12.88
N LYS A 76 -2.58 -11.34 13.02
CA LYS A 76 -3.58 -10.82 12.09
C LYS A 76 -3.02 -9.57 11.42
N THR A 77 -3.02 -9.55 10.10
CA THR A 77 -2.63 -8.41 9.28
C THR A 77 -3.85 -7.88 8.56
N LYS A 78 -4.19 -6.62 8.77
CA LYS A 78 -5.30 -5.94 8.07
C LYS A 78 -4.75 -4.88 7.15
N PHE A 79 -5.13 -4.94 5.88
CA PHE A 79 -4.91 -3.88 4.91
C PHE A 79 -6.23 -3.13 4.71
N SER A 80 -6.18 -1.80 4.77
CA SER A 80 -7.35 -0.94 4.56
C SER A 80 -6.98 0.31 3.78
N ARG A 81 -7.95 0.84 3.03
CA ARG A 81 -7.81 2.11 2.33
C ARG A 81 -8.06 3.29 3.28
N LYS A 82 -7.27 4.34 3.12
CA LYS A 82 -7.33 5.61 3.86
C LYS A 82 -7.23 6.75 2.85
N ASP A 83 -8.36 7.08 2.24
CA ASP A 83 -8.47 8.11 1.19
C ASP A 83 -7.51 7.83 0.00
N ASP A 84 -6.42 8.59 -0.07
CA ASP A 84 -5.36 8.51 -1.08
C ASP A 84 -4.13 7.69 -0.62
N ALA A 85 -4.22 7.06 0.56
CA ALA A 85 -3.22 6.20 1.16
C ALA A 85 -3.81 4.83 1.57
N TYR A 86 -2.94 3.97 2.09
CA TYR A 86 -3.28 2.67 2.64
C TYR A 86 -2.77 2.57 4.08
N ALA A 87 -3.39 1.70 4.88
CA ALA A 87 -2.94 1.37 6.22
C ALA A 87 -2.73 -0.13 6.35
N ILE A 88 -1.60 -0.51 6.95
CA ILE A 88 -1.29 -1.87 7.40
C ILE A 88 -1.38 -1.91 8.92
N LYS A 89 -2.19 -2.82 9.44
CA LYS A 89 -2.38 -3.04 10.87
C LYS A 89 -2.03 -4.47 11.23
N ILE A 90 -1.03 -4.65 12.08
CA ILE A 90 -0.58 -5.96 12.53
C ILE A 90 -0.99 -6.12 13.99
N SER A 91 -1.62 -7.24 14.33
CA SER A 91 -2.02 -7.60 15.69
C SER A 91 -1.46 -8.97 16.03
N SER A 92 -0.64 -9.04 17.08
CA SER A 92 -0.03 -10.28 17.57
C SER A 92 -0.01 -10.29 19.10
N VAL A 93 0.55 -11.34 19.70
CA VAL A 93 0.78 -11.45 21.15
C VAL A 93 1.70 -10.36 21.69
N LYS A 94 2.52 -9.73 20.84
CA LYS A 94 3.42 -8.62 21.21
C LYS A 94 2.68 -7.27 21.27
N GLY A 95 1.48 -7.18 20.72
CA GLY A 95 0.71 -5.94 20.65
C GLY A 95 0.20 -5.65 19.24
N LYS A 96 -0.25 -4.41 19.04
CA LYS A 96 -0.81 -3.91 17.78
C LYS A 96 0.02 -2.77 17.25
N THR A 97 0.34 -2.81 15.97
CA THR A 97 1.01 -1.74 15.23
C THR A 97 0.16 -1.30 14.05
N GLU A 98 0.23 -0.03 13.69
CA GLU A 98 -0.46 0.54 12.53
C GLU A 98 0.49 1.51 11.83
N SER A 99 0.67 1.33 10.52
CA SER A 99 1.49 2.19 9.68
C SER A 99 0.69 2.62 8.45
N ILE A 100 0.82 3.88 8.05
CA ILE A 100 0.14 4.46 6.88
C ILE A 100 1.18 4.63 5.78
N PHE A 101 0.85 4.21 4.56
CA PHE A 101 1.77 4.23 3.44
C PHE A 101 1.09 4.57 2.12
N ARG A 102 1.89 4.98 1.14
CA ARG A 102 1.49 5.14 -0.26
C ARG A 102 2.35 4.20 -1.11
N LEU A 103 1.77 3.62 -2.15
CA LEU A 103 2.50 2.70 -3.02
C LEU A 103 3.66 3.42 -3.73
N GLY A 104 4.85 2.82 -3.68
CA GLY A 104 6.06 3.36 -4.30
C GLY A 104 6.67 4.56 -3.57
N GLN A 105 6.19 4.91 -2.38
CA GLN A 105 6.75 5.99 -1.56
C GLN A 105 7.35 5.41 -0.28
N GLU A 106 8.52 5.92 0.11
CA GLU A 106 9.14 5.57 1.38
C GLU A 106 8.33 6.16 2.54
N PHE A 107 8.22 5.40 3.63
CA PHE A 107 7.63 5.84 4.88
C PHE A 107 8.45 5.32 6.08
N GLU A 108 8.28 5.96 7.23
CA GLU A 108 8.88 5.49 8.47
C GLU A 108 8.00 4.41 9.10
N ASP A 109 8.57 3.22 9.29
CA ASP A 109 7.91 2.10 9.94
C ASP A 109 8.45 1.91 11.36
N ASN A 110 7.55 2.03 12.34
CA ASN A 110 7.85 1.93 13.76
C ASN A 110 7.60 0.50 14.30
N CYS A 111 7.55 -0.50 13.42
CA CYS A 111 7.11 -1.87 13.71
C CYS A 111 7.89 -2.58 14.84
N SER A 112 9.09 -2.12 15.22
CA SER A 112 9.84 -2.69 16.35
C SER A 112 10.50 -1.64 17.24
N GLY A 113 9.74 -1.12 18.19
CA GLY A 113 10.19 -0.67 19.53
C GLY A 113 11.62 -0.13 19.69
N GLY A 114 11.98 0.93 18.96
CA GLY A 114 13.11 1.80 19.37
C GLY A 114 13.79 2.57 18.24
N MET A 115 13.85 2.02 17.03
CA MET A 115 14.54 2.66 15.91
C MET A 115 13.60 2.79 14.70
N PRO A 116 13.48 3.98 14.08
CA PRO A 116 12.70 4.15 12.87
C PRO A 116 13.36 3.36 11.72
N LEU A 117 12.60 2.46 11.10
CA LEU A 117 13.01 1.76 9.89
C LEU A 117 12.43 2.51 8.69
N LYS A 118 13.16 2.55 7.58
CA LYS A 118 12.59 3.02 6.31
C LYS A 118 11.91 1.87 5.61
N ALA A 119 10.67 2.07 5.17
CA ALA A 119 9.93 1.04 4.48
C ALA A 119 9.37 1.57 3.15
N ILE A 120 9.29 0.70 2.15
CA ILE A 120 8.61 0.97 0.88
C ILE A 120 7.79 -0.25 0.48
N ILE A 121 6.56 0.00 0.01
CA ILE A 121 5.66 -1.03 -0.50
C ILE A 121 5.39 -0.77 -1.97
N THR A 122 5.70 -1.74 -2.82
CA THR A 122 5.40 -1.74 -4.26
C THR A 122 4.55 -2.95 -4.63
N ILE A 123 3.83 -2.85 -5.76
CA ILE A 123 3.10 -3.98 -6.34
C ILE A 123 3.48 -4.09 -7.81
N GLU A 124 4.09 -5.22 -8.14
CA GLU A 124 4.53 -5.57 -9.48
C GLU A 124 3.95 -6.94 -9.81
N ASP A 125 3.28 -7.06 -10.96
CA ASP A 125 2.71 -8.33 -11.44
C ASP A 125 1.85 -9.11 -10.42
N GLY A 126 1.13 -8.38 -9.56
CA GLY A 126 0.25 -8.97 -8.55
C GLY A 126 0.97 -9.48 -7.30
N VAL A 127 2.28 -9.23 -7.20
CA VAL A 127 3.08 -9.49 -6.01
C VAL A 127 3.32 -8.18 -5.27
N MET A 128 2.92 -8.14 -4.00
CA MET A 128 3.26 -7.04 -3.12
C MET A 128 4.65 -7.26 -2.53
N LYS A 129 5.55 -6.30 -2.73
CA LYS A 129 6.89 -6.30 -2.14
C LYS A 129 6.95 -5.23 -1.05
N HIS A 130 7.27 -5.63 0.17
CA HIS A 130 7.49 -4.75 1.32
C HIS A 130 8.97 -4.84 1.70
N VAL A 131 9.71 -3.75 1.48
CA VAL A 131 11.14 -3.67 1.82
C VAL A 131 11.28 -2.79 3.05
N GLN A 132 11.83 -3.33 4.13
CA GLN A 132 12.13 -2.63 5.37
C GLN A 132 13.65 -2.56 5.54
N THR A 133 14.19 -1.36 5.60
CA THR A 133 15.63 -1.09 5.73
C THR A 133 15.92 -0.57 7.13
N GLY A 134 16.66 -1.34 7.91
CA GLY A 134 17.23 -0.95 9.19
C GLY A 134 18.68 -0.48 9.07
N ALA A 135 19.29 -0.20 10.22
CA ALA A 135 20.66 0.31 10.28
C ALA A 135 21.70 -0.67 9.70
N ASN A 136 21.50 -1.98 9.92
CA ASN A 136 22.48 -3.01 9.57
C ASN A 136 21.94 -4.05 8.57
N GLU A 137 20.62 -4.16 8.42
CA GLU A 137 19.98 -5.23 7.64
C GLU A 137 18.73 -4.71 6.92
N THR A 138 18.45 -5.33 5.76
CA THR A 138 17.24 -5.09 4.97
C THR A 138 16.41 -6.37 4.93
N ILE A 139 15.15 -6.26 5.33
CA ILE A 139 14.17 -7.34 5.26
C ILE A 139 13.27 -7.08 4.06
N THR A 140 13.14 -8.08 3.19
CA THR A 140 12.15 -8.04 2.10
C THR A 140 11.10 -9.09 2.38
N THR A 141 9.84 -8.66 2.43
CA THR A 141 8.68 -9.56 2.53
C THR A 141 7.85 -9.43 1.27
N THR A 142 7.60 -10.56 0.62
CA THR A 142 6.76 -10.67 -0.57
C THR A 142 5.42 -11.30 -0.21
N ARG A 143 4.34 -10.82 -0.82
CA ARG A 143 2.99 -11.37 -0.63
C ARG A 143 2.35 -11.64 -1.98
N ARG A 144 1.86 -12.86 -2.17
CA ARG A 144 1.13 -13.29 -3.37
C ARG A 144 -0.22 -13.88 -2.95
N LEU A 145 -1.26 -13.57 -3.73
CA LEU A 145 -2.59 -14.12 -3.54
C LEU A 145 -2.81 -15.32 -4.47
N GLU A 146 -3.30 -16.41 -3.90
CA GLU A 146 -3.75 -17.60 -4.61
C GLU A 146 -5.16 -17.94 -4.12
N GLY A 147 -6.17 -17.44 -4.84
CA GLY A 147 -7.57 -17.52 -4.42
C GLY A 147 -7.80 -16.79 -3.10
N ASN A 148 -8.15 -17.55 -2.06
CA ASN A 148 -8.42 -17.01 -0.71
C ASN A 148 -7.21 -17.10 0.23
N LEU A 149 -6.05 -17.55 -0.26
CA LEU A 149 -4.83 -17.68 0.51
C LEU A 149 -3.84 -16.59 0.12
N MET A 150 -3.16 -16.04 1.12
CA MET A 150 -2.04 -15.14 0.94
C MET A 150 -0.76 -15.83 1.36
N HIS A 151 0.10 -16.13 0.39
CA HIS A 151 1.44 -16.65 0.63
C HIS A 151 2.37 -15.49 0.97
N VAL A 152 3.15 -15.65 2.03
CA VAL A 152 4.10 -14.66 2.53
C VAL A 152 5.47 -15.31 2.61
N VAL A 153 6.47 -14.68 1.98
CA VAL A 153 7.89 -15.10 2.01
C VAL A 153 8.74 -13.90 2.38
#